data_AF-A0A1B9AJQ1-F1
#
_entry.id   AF-A0A1B9AJQ1-F1
#
_cell.length_a   1.000
_cell.length_b   1.000
_cell.length_c   1.000
_cell.angle_alpha   90.00
_cell.angle_beta   90.00
_cell.angle_gamma   90.00
#
_symmetry.space_group_name_H-M   'P 1'
#
loop_
_entity.id
_entity.type
_entity.pdbx_description
1 polymer ?
#
loop_
_entity_poly.entity_id
_entity_poly.type
_entity_poly.pdbx_seq_one_letter_code
_entity_poly.pdbx_strand_id
1 'polypeptide(L)'
;MQRLTLNTLLISLDTECGVFGTKIDFKNGLNILRAKNSKGKSSCLNSILYALGIEELLGGINTKSMKPVLKEEFSFNHKTIYVLESKVQLEITNNQGKSITITRWIKSSSIDPRLIRVHEGLVLSSSKPYSSKDFYVHMKGSATAASGFHSFLAEFIGWELPEVPTYEGNEQLLYIQSLFPLFYIEQIRGWNSFYTPLPYSYGIRDIAKRAVEFILDLDVLKNSKEKDGG
;
A
#
# COMPACT_ATOMS: atom_id res chain seq x y z
N MET A 1 -8.90 -10.17 -16.15
CA MET A 1 -8.98 -9.07 -15.16
C MET A 1 -7.79 -9.20 -14.21
N GLN A 2 -7.00 -8.14 -14.07
CA GLN A 2 -5.86 -8.15 -13.16
C GLN A 2 -6.36 -8.15 -11.72
N ARG A 3 -5.89 -9.10 -10.91
CA ARG A 3 -6.38 -9.33 -9.55
C ARG A 3 -5.20 -9.44 -8.61
N LEU A 4 -5.30 -8.73 -7.49
CA LEU A 4 -4.42 -8.88 -6.35
C LEU A 4 -5.20 -9.53 -5.20
N THR A 5 -4.65 -10.60 -4.63
CA THR A 5 -5.23 -11.28 -3.47
C THR A 5 -4.34 -11.03 -2.26
N LEU A 6 -4.93 -10.58 -1.15
CA LEU A 6 -4.26 -10.53 0.15
C LEU A 6 -4.34 -11.92 0.78
N ASN A 7 -3.21 -12.47 1.24
CA ASN A 7 -3.16 -13.79 1.87
C ASN A 7 -3.05 -13.66 3.38
N THR A 8 -2.04 -12.92 3.85
CA THR A 8 -1.71 -12.83 5.28
C THR A 8 -1.21 -11.45 5.61
N LEU A 9 -1.75 -10.84 6.66
CA LEU A 9 -1.19 -9.64 7.30
C LEU A 9 -0.60 -10.04 8.64
N LEU A 10 0.67 -9.67 8.89
CA LEU A 10 1.30 -9.76 10.20
C LEU A 10 1.79 -8.37 10.61
N ILE A 11 1.36 -7.93 11.80
CA ILE A 11 1.89 -6.75 12.47
C ILE A 11 2.68 -7.26 13.66
N SER A 12 3.93 -6.82 13.80
CA SER A 12 4.82 -7.21 14.91
C SER A 12 5.38 -5.97 15.58
N LEU A 13 5.33 -5.98 16.91
CA LEU A 13 5.83 -4.95 17.81
C LEU A 13 6.81 -5.62 18.77
N ASP A 14 8.08 -5.31 18.65
CA ASP A 14 9.10 -5.76 19.58
C ASP A 14 9.15 -4.80 20.77
N THR A 15 9.08 -5.36 21.97
CA THR A 15 9.04 -4.62 23.24
C THR A 15 9.95 -5.28 24.25
N GLU A 16 10.25 -4.59 25.36
CA GLU A 16 10.99 -5.19 26.47
C GLU A 16 10.28 -6.39 27.11
N CYS A 17 8.95 -6.48 26.96
CA CYS A 17 8.13 -7.56 27.49
C CYS A 17 7.93 -8.73 26.49
N GLY A 18 8.62 -8.69 25.35
CA GLY A 18 8.47 -9.66 24.26
C GLY A 18 7.72 -9.10 23.04
N VAL A 19 7.37 -10.00 22.11
CA VAL A 19 6.74 -9.63 20.83
C VAL A 19 5.22 -9.57 20.97
N PHE A 20 4.65 -8.42 20.64
CA PHE A 20 3.21 -8.22 20.51
C PHE A 20 2.84 -8.10 19.03
N GLY A 21 1.58 -8.38 18.69
CA GLY A 21 1.19 -8.29 17.30
C GLY A 21 -0.16 -8.91 16.99
N THR A 22 -0.48 -8.93 15.71
CA THR A 22 -1.64 -9.63 15.19
C THR A 22 -1.31 -10.24 13.85
N LYS A 23 -1.76 -11.48 13.65
CA LYS A 23 -1.72 -12.17 12.36
C LYS A 23 -3.17 -12.35 11.89
N ILE A 24 -3.43 -11.99 10.64
CA ILE A 24 -4.74 -12.12 10.00
C ILE A 24 -4.53 -12.89 8.69
N ASP A 25 -5.08 -14.10 8.63
CA ASP A 25 -5.11 -14.92 7.43
C ASP A 25 -6.42 -14.64 6.69
N PHE A 26 -6.32 -14.12 5.47
CA PHE A 26 -7.45 -13.83 4.60
C PHE A 26 -7.85 -15.07 3.81
N LYS A 27 -9.15 -15.23 3.61
CA LYS A 27 -9.73 -16.29 2.79
C LYS A 27 -10.28 -15.72 1.49
N ASN A 28 -10.46 -16.58 0.49
CA ASN A 28 -11.17 -16.19 -0.71
C ASN A 28 -12.61 -15.78 -0.38
N GLY A 29 -13.05 -14.66 -0.96
CA GLY A 29 -14.39 -14.10 -0.76
C GLY A 29 -14.44 -13.00 0.30
N LEU A 30 -15.55 -12.94 1.04
CA LEU A 30 -15.80 -11.89 2.03
C LEU A 30 -15.08 -12.20 3.36
N ASN A 31 -14.22 -11.28 3.78
CA ASN A 31 -13.56 -11.32 5.09
C ASN A 31 -14.15 -10.24 6.00
N ILE A 32 -14.63 -10.62 7.19
CA ILE A 32 -15.22 -9.69 8.15
C ILE A 32 -14.31 -9.55 9.36
N LEU A 33 -13.69 -8.37 9.52
CA LEU A 33 -12.83 -8.07 10.67
C LEU A 33 -13.64 -7.41 11.80
N ARG A 34 -13.99 -8.18 12.84
CA ARG A 34 -14.77 -7.70 13.98
C ARG A 34 -13.89 -7.49 15.21
N ALA A 35 -13.85 -6.25 15.70
CA ALA A 35 -13.33 -5.90 17.03
C ALA A 35 -14.19 -4.82 17.68
N LYS A 36 -13.95 -4.44 18.93
CA LYS A 36 -14.59 -3.24 19.50
C LYS A 36 -13.94 -1.97 18.92
N ASN A 37 -14.61 -0.82 19.05
CA ASN A 37 -13.98 0.47 18.73
C ASN A 37 -12.70 0.62 19.56
N SER A 38 -11.68 1.24 18.97
CA SER A 38 -10.36 1.42 19.57
C SER A 38 -9.55 0.14 19.85
N LYS A 39 -9.97 -1.03 19.33
CA LYS A 39 -9.22 -2.30 19.42
C LYS A 39 -8.37 -2.63 18.17
N GLY A 40 -8.05 -1.63 17.34
CA GLY A 40 -7.07 -1.80 16.27
C GLY A 40 -7.60 -2.20 14.88
N LYS A 41 -8.91 -2.17 14.61
CA LYS A 41 -9.45 -2.48 13.27
C LYS A 41 -8.86 -1.60 12.17
N SER A 42 -8.94 -0.28 12.33
CA SER A 42 -8.32 0.63 11.36
C SER A 42 -6.79 0.52 11.40
N SER A 43 -6.16 0.10 12.50
CA SER A 43 -4.72 -0.17 12.49
C SER A 43 -4.38 -1.29 11.50
N CYS A 44 -5.19 -2.36 11.43
CA CYS A 44 -4.99 -3.45 10.49
C CYS A 44 -5.13 -3.00 9.04
N LEU A 45 -6.19 -2.24 8.73
CA LEU A 45 -6.39 -1.69 7.37
C LEU A 45 -5.29 -0.71 6.98
N ASN A 46 -4.92 0.21 7.88
CA ASN A 46 -3.84 1.16 7.66
C ASN A 46 -2.50 0.44 7.43
N SER A 47 -2.25 -0.67 8.13
CA SER A 47 -1.05 -1.48 7.93
C SER A 47 -0.98 -2.11 6.53
N ILE A 48 -2.11 -2.50 5.92
CA ILE A 48 -2.14 -2.98 4.53
C ILE A 48 -1.71 -1.85 3.59
N LEU A 49 -2.31 -0.66 3.72
CA LEU A 49 -1.96 0.51 2.91
C LEU A 49 -0.49 0.91 3.11
N TYR A 50 0.00 0.84 4.34
CA TYR A 50 1.39 1.11 4.67
C TYR A 50 2.36 0.11 4.03
N ALA A 51 2.06 -1.19 4.07
CA ALA A 51 2.87 -2.20 3.40
C ALA A 51 2.93 -1.98 1.88
N LEU A 52 1.81 -1.54 1.28
CA LEU A 52 1.72 -1.23 -0.15
C LEU A 52 2.29 0.16 -0.53
N GLY A 53 2.81 0.94 0.42
CA GLY A 53 3.40 2.25 0.12
C GLY A 53 2.40 3.32 -0.32
N ILE A 54 1.13 3.18 0.07
CA ILE A 54 0.00 4.05 -0.32
C ILE A 54 -0.65 4.72 0.89
N GLU A 55 0.11 4.86 1.97
CA GLU A 55 -0.36 5.44 3.23
C GLU A 55 -0.77 6.91 3.12
N GLU A 56 -0.46 7.58 2.01
CA GLU A 56 -0.93 8.94 1.71
C GLU A 56 -2.45 9.07 1.76
N LEU A 57 -3.19 7.98 1.47
CA LEU A 57 -4.65 7.90 1.63
C LEU A 57 -5.12 8.10 3.07
N LEU A 58 -4.24 7.86 4.05
CA LEU A 58 -4.50 8.08 5.47
C LEU A 58 -4.25 9.54 5.89
N GLY A 59 -3.79 10.40 4.96
CA GLY A 59 -3.49 11.80 5.22
C GLY A 59 -2.08 12.09 5.73
N GLY A 60 -1.12 11.17 5.53
CA GLY A 60 0.27 11.37 5.90
C GLY A 60 1.22 10.42 5.17
N ILE A 61 2.53 10.66 5.27
CA ILE A 61 3.57 9.85 4.62
C ILE A 61 4.41 9.14 5.68
N ASN A 62 4.87 7.93 5.37
CA ASN A 62 5.70 7.10 6.24
C ASN A 62 5.03 6.90 7.61
N THR A 63 5.84 6.88 8.67
CA THR A 63 5.44 6.59 10.04
C THR A 63 4.47 7.64 10.62
N LYS A 64 4.37 8.83 10.02
CA LYS A 64 3.42 9.88 10.45
C LYS A 64 1.97 9.46 10.24
N SER A 65 1.69 8.65 9.22
CA SER A 65 0.35 8.10 8.94
C SER A 65 -0.08 7.01 9.93
N MET A 66 0.88 6.42 10.66
CA MET A 66 0.66 5.26 11.51
C MET A 66 0.27 5.68 12.93
N LYS A 67 -0.64 4.91 13.54
CA LYS A 67 -1.16 5.20 14.89
C LYS A 67 -0.08 5.00 15.97
N PRO A 68 -0.10 5.76 17.07
CA PRO A 68 0.88 5.66 18.17
C PRO A 68 1.09 4.24 18.71
N VAL A 69 0.01 3.44 18.79
CA VAL A 69 0.06 2.02 19.23
C VAL A 69 1.06 1.15 18.46
N LEU A 70 1.44 1.58 17.25
CA LEU A 70 2.37 0.85 16.39
C LEU A 70 3.81 1.38 16.46
N LYS A 71 4.10 2.47 17.18
CA LYS A 71 5.41 3.14 17.14
C LYS A 71 5.86 3.82 18.44
N GLU A 72 4.96 4.03 19.39
CA GLU A 72 5.24 4.72 20.65
C GLU A 72 5.01 3.75 21.81
N GLU A 73 3.76 3.55 22.21
CA GLU A 73 3.39 2.76 23.37
C GLU A 73 1.94 2.24 23.29
N PHE A 74 1.63 1.23 24.10
CA PHE A 74 0.27 0.72 24.27
C PHE A 74 0.05 0.19 25.68
N SER A 75 -1.22 0.08 26.10
CA SER A 75 -1.58 -0.50 27.40
C SER A 75 -1.82 -2.00 27.28
N PHE A 76 -1.15 -2.78 28.13
CA PHE A 76 -1.37 -4.21 28.29
C PHE A 76 -1.31 -4.59 29.77
N ASN A 77 -2.31 -5.33 30.26
CA ASN A 77 -2.42 -5.70 31.67
C ASN A 77 -2.22 -4.52 32.65
N HIS A 78 -2.83 -3.37 32.34
CA HIS A 78 -2.74 -2.12 33.11
C HIS A 78 -1.33 -1.51 33.21
N LYS A 79 -0.38 -1.96 32.37
CA LYS A 79 0.95 -1.36 32.24
C LYS A 79 1.10 -0.70 30.88
N THR A 80 1.86 0.38 30.84
CA THR A 80 2.32 1.00 29.59
C THR A 80 3.51 0.19 29.08
N ILE A 81 3.41 -0.29 27.83
CA ILE A 81 4.48 -1.00 27.14
C ILE A 81 4.98 -0.11 26.00
N TYR A 82 6.29 0.12 25.98
CA TYR A 82 6.95 0.89 24.93
C TYR A 82 7.33 -0.01 23.75
N VAL A 83 7.08 0.48 22.54
CA VAL A 83 7.45 -0.18 21.29
C VAL A 83 8.92 0.15 20.99
N LEU A 84 9.78 -0.87 20.92
CA LEU A 84 11.19 -0.71 20.55
C LEU A 84 11.36 -0.72 19.04
N GLU A 85 10.82 -1.76 18.38
CA GLU A 85 10.75 -1.87 16.93
C GLU A 85 9.35 -2.33 16.50
N SER A 86 8.99 -2.03 15.26
CA SER A 86 7.74 -2.50 14.68
C SER A 86 7.79 -2.59 13.17
N LYS A 87 7.09 -3.60 12.65
CA LYS A 87 7.01 -3.85 11.21
C LYS A 87 5.64 -4.41 10.82
N VAL A 88 5.33 -4.24 9.55
CA VAL A 88 4.22 -4.88 8.87
C VAL A 88 4.78 -5.83 7.83
N GLN A 89 4.21 -7.03 7.77
CA GLN A 89 4.44 -7.99 6.72
C GLN A 89 3.11 -8.32 6.04
N LEU A 90 3.08 -8.27 4.72
CA LEU A 90 1.89 -8.54 3.92
C LEU A 90 2.24 -9.54 2.81
N GLU A 91 1.57 -10.69 2.84
CA GLU A 91 1.61 -11.67 1.76
C GLU A 91 0.53 -11.35 0.73
N ILE A 92 0.92 -11.25 -0.53
CA ILE A 92 0.00 -11.03 -1.65
C ILE A 92 0.29 -11.98 -2.80
N THR A 93 -0.74 -12.30 -3.57
CA THR A 93 -0.66 -13.15 -4.77
C THR A 93 -1.31 -12.44 -5.94
N ASN A 94 -0.62 -12.39 -7.08
CA ASN A 94 -1.16 -11.83 -8.32
C ASN A 94 -2.04 -12.85 -9.08
N ASN A 95 -2.62 -12.43 -10.20
CA ASN A 95 -3.48 -13.27 -11.04
C ASN A 95 -2.74 -14.45 -11.70
N GLN A 96 -1.42 -14.42 -11.81
CA GLN A 96 -0.58 -15.49 -12.34
C GLN A 96 -0.21 -16.53 -11.26
N GLY A 97 -0.66 -16.36 -10.02
CA GLY A 97 -0.30 -17.23 -8.89
C GLY A 97 1.08 -16.94 -8.30
N LYS A 98 1.82 -15.94 -8.79
CA LYS A 98 3.08 -15.50 -8.17
C LYS A 98 2.76 -14.85 -6.84
N SER A 99 3.47 -15.26 -5.80
CA SER A 99 3.25 -14.79 -4.43
C SER A 99 4.50 -14.12 -3.89
N ILE A 100 4.32 -13.03 -3.15
CA ILE A 100 5.40 -12.29 -2.51
C ILE A 100 5.04 -11.93 -1.06
N THR A 101 6.05 -11.72 -0.23
CA THR A 101 5.91 -11.13 1.10
C THR A 101 6.57 -9.76 1.12
N ILE A 102 5.78 -8.73 1.38
CA ILE A 102 6.24 -7.36 1.54
C ILE A 102 6.49 -7.10 3.02
N THR A 103 7.67 -6.60 3.38
CA THR A 103 8.04 -6.20 4.75
C THR A 103 8.40 -4.73 4.78
N ARG A 104 7.77 -3.97 5.68
CA ARG A 104 8.06 -2.55 5.89
C ARG A 104 8.08 -2.21 7.38
N TRP A 105 9.09 -1.47 7.80
CA TRP A 105 9.31 -1.11 9.21
C TRP A 105 8.63 0.22 9.53
N ILE A 106 7.80 0.22 10.57
CA ILE A 106 7.17 1.43 11.11
C ILE A 106 8.11 2.11 12.10
N LYS A 107 8.81 1.32 12.93
CA LYS A 107 9.85 1.81 13.84
C LYS A 107 11.04 0.88 13.80
N SER A 108 12.21 1.45 13.54
CA SER A 108 13.48 0.76 13.67
C SER A 108 14.58 1.77 13.94
N SER A 109 15.62 1.36 14.66
CA SER A 109 16.82 2.16 14.90
C SER A 109 17.80 2.14 13.72
N SER A 110 17.68 1.16 12.82
CA SER A 110 18.66 0.89 11.76
C SER A 110 18.09 0.93 10.34
N ILE A 111 16.76 0.91 10.20
CA ILE A 111 16.09 0.83 8.90
C ILE A 111 15.24 2.08 8.64
N ASP A 112 15.45 2.71 7.49
CA ASP A 112 14.66 3.85 7.04
C ASP A 112 13.21 3.42 6.69
N PRO A 113 12.18 4.16 7.15
CA PRO A 113 10.77 3.79 6.90
C PRO A 113 10.32 3.87 5.43
N ARG A 114 11.18 4.38 4.54
CA ARG A 114 10.98 4.37 3.09
C ARG A 114 11.42 3.05 2.44
N LEU A 115 12.19 2.22 3.13
CA LEU A 115 12.64 0.94 2.61
C LEU A 115 11.56 -0.13 2.74
N ILE A 116 11.43 -0.92 1.68
CA ILE A 116 10.52 -2.05 1.60
C ILE A 116 11.33 -3.26 1.15
N ARG A 117 11.28 -4.33 1.94
CA ARG A 117 11.87 -5.61 1.56
C ARG A 117 10.80 -6.51 0.96
N VAL A 118 11.06 -7.04 -0.23
CA VAL A 118 10.17 -8.00 -0.89
C VAL A 118 10.85 -9.35 -0.95
N HIS A 119 10.18 -10.38 -0.44
CA HIS A 119 10.57 -11.78 -0.62
C HIS A 119 9.74 -12.44 -1.71
N GLU A 120 10.36 -13.27 -2.56
CA GLU A 120 9.67 -13.98 -3.65
C GLU A 120 8.94 -15.25 -3.19
N GLY A 121 8.10 -15.11 -2.17
CA GLY A 121 7.25 -16.18 -1.68
C GLY A 121 6.47 -15.83 -0.42
N LEU A 122 5.80 -16.83 0.15
CA LEU A 122 4.94 -16.71 1.32
C LEU A 122 5.73 -17.02 2.61
N VAL A 123 6.52 -16.06 3.09
CA VAL A 123 7.45 -16.22 4.24
C VAL A 123 6.71 -16.46 5.56
N LEU A 124 5.47 -15.97 5.71
CA LEU A 124 4.65 -16.12 6.91
C LEU A 124 3.87 -17.44 6.95
N SER A 125 3.74 -18.09 5.78
CA SER A 125 2.97 -19.33 5.59
C SER A 125 3.86 -20.54 5.25
N SER A 126 5.15 -20.32 4.97
CA SER A 126 6.10 -21.35 4.54
C SER A 126 7.47 -21.13 5.16
N SER A 127 8.13 -22.21 5.59
CA SER A 127 9.49 -22.21 6.13
C SER A 127 10.59 -22.30 5.07
N LYS A 128 10.24 -22.22 3.78
CA LYS A 128 11.21 -22.28 2.69
C LYS A 128 12.06 -21.00 2.65
N PRO A 129 13.36 -21.10 2.31
CA PRO A 129 14.16 -19.92 2.03
C PRO A 129 13.65 -19.25 0.75
N TYR A 130 13.45 -17.93 0.81
CA TYR A 130 13.05 -17.11 -0.33
C TYR A 130 14.09 -16.02 -0.56
N SER A 131 14.44 -15.78 -1.82
CA SER A 131 15.20 -14.60 -2.25
C SER A 131 14.48 -13.33 -1.80
N SER A 132 15.25 -12.29 -1.50
CA SER A 132 14.70 -10.98 -1.16
C SER A 132 15.44 -9.86 -1.86
N LYS A 133 14.71 -8.78 -2.17
CA LYS A 133 15.25 -7.55 -2.71
C LYS A 133 14.65 -6.35 -1.97
N ASP A 134 15.48 -5.34 -1.75
CA ASP A 134 15.06 -4.08 -1.13
C ASP A 134 14.69 -3.05 -2.21
N PHE A 135 13.61 -2.32 -1.94
CA PHE A 135 13.04 -1.25 -2.75
C PHE A 135 12.80 -0.01 -1.88
N TYR A 136 12.48 1.10 -2.51
CA TYR A 136 12.11 2.33 -1.81
C TYR A 136 10.78 2.92 -2.27
N VAL A 137 10.11 3.65 -1.37
CA VAL A 137 8.91 4.47 -1.62
C VAL A 137 9.15 5.91 -1.18
N HIS A 138 8.30 6.84 -1.64
CA HIS A 138 8.33 8.26 -1.25
C HIS A 138 9.67 8.96 -1.51
N MET A 139 10.39 8.48 -2.52
CA MET A 139 11.60 9.09 -3.06
C MET A 139 11.45 9.31 -4.57
N LYS A 140 12.26 10.22 -5.13
CA LYS A 140 12.32 10.43 -6.58
C LYS A 140 12.60 9.09 -7.28
N GLY A 141 11.80 8.76 -8.29
CA GLY A 141 11.92 7.50 -9.01
C GLY A 141 11.18 6.30 -8.42
N SER A 142 10.43 6.44 -7.31
CA SER A 142 9.73 5.30 -6.68
C SER A 142 8.75 4.57 -7.61
N ALA A 143 8.24 5.27 -8.63
CA ALA A 143 7.30 4.74 -9.61
C ALA A 143 7.92 4.44 -10.99
N THR A 144 9.20 4.74 -11.21
CA THR A 144 9.84 4.60 -12.54
C THR A 144 11.18 3.86 -12.51
N ALA A 145 11.94 3.95 -11.41
CA ALA A 145 13.23 3.29 -11.29
C ALA A 145 13.09 1.80 -10.97
N ALA A 146 14.08 0.99 -11.36
CA ALA A 146 14.13 -0.46 -11.10
C ALA A 146 14.18 -0.85 -9.60
N SER A 147 14.55 0.09 -8.73
CA SER A 147 14.54 -0.06 -7.27
C SER A 147 13.37 0.70 -6.61
N GLY A 148 12.49 1.31 -7.41
CA GLY A 148 11.26 1.93 -6.95
C GLY A 148 10.18 0.87 -6.71
N PHE A 149 9.61 0.86 -5.51
CA PHE A 149 8.64 -0.16 -5.13
C PHE A 149 7.33 -0.07 -5.93
N HIS A 150 6.86 1.13 -6.28
CA HIS A 150 5.63 1.28 -7.04
C HIS A 150 5.79 0.85 -8.50
N SER A 151 6.99 0.99 -9.07
CA SER A 151 7.33 0.40 -10.38
C SER A 151 7.23 -1.13 -10.32
N PHE A 152 7.90 -1.74 -9.34
CA PHE A 152 7.84 -3.19 -9.10
C PHE A 152 6.41 -3.69 -8.83
N LEU A 153 5.63 -2.98 -8.02
CA LEU A 153 4.27 -3.39 -7.67
C LEU A 153 3.33 -3.36 -8.88
N ALA A 154 3.46 -2.34 -9.75
CA ALA A 154 2.70 -2.27 -10.99
C ALA A 154 3.04 -3.46 -11.91
N GLU A 155 4.32 -3.74 -12.12
CA GLU A 155 4.79 -4.91 -12.88
C GLU A 155 4.28 -6.22 -12.27
N PHE A 156 4.34 -6.37 -10.95
CA PHE A 156 3.88 -7.56 -10.24
C PHE A 156 2.37 -7.81 -10.42
N ILE A 157 1.56 -6.76 -10.44
CA ILE A 157 0.11 -6.85 -10.70
C ILE A 157 -0.18 -7.10 -12.19
N GLY A 158 0.73 -6.66 -13.06
CA GLY A 158 0.61 -6.67 -14.52
C GLY A 158 0.10 -5.34 -15.09
N TRP A 159 0.11 -4.25 -14.31
CA TRP A 159 -0.40 -2.95 -14.74
C TRP A 159 0.62 -2.21 -15.60
N GLU A 160 0.22 -1.93 -16.85
CA GLU A 160 0.93 -1.03 -17.76
C GLU A 160 0.37 0.38 -17.60
N LEU A 161 0.90 1.13 -16.63
CA LEU A 161 0.39 2.46 -16.29
C LEU A 161 0.68 3.47 -17.43
N PRO A 162 -0.33 4.18 -17.95
CA PRO A 162 -0.16 5.11 -19.07
C PRO A 162 0.45 6.45 -18.63
N GLU A 163 0.96 7.20 -19.60
CA GLU A 163 1.25 8.63 -19.42
C GLU A 163 -0.03 9.46 -19.63
N VAL A 164 -0.24 10.44 -18.74
CA VAL A 164 -1.43 11.29 -18.69
C VAL A 164 -1.04 12.76 -18.63
N PRO A 165 -1.87 13.67 -19.19
CA PRO A 165 -1.55 15.10 -19.22
C PRO A 165 -1.58 15.73 -17.82
N THR A 166 -0.66 16.65 -17.59
CA THR A 166 -0.58 17.47 -16.38
C THR A 166 -1.23 18.84 -16.59
N TYR A 167 -1.31 19.63 -15.52
CA TYR A 167 -1.68 21.05 -15.60
C TYR A 167 -0.62 21.92 -16.29
N GLU A 168 0.64 21.48 -16.36
CA GLU A 168 1.74 22.21 -16.98
C GLU A 168 1.89 21.91 -18.49
N GLY A 169 1.01 21.07 -19.04
CA GLY A 169 0.98 20.74 -20.47
C GLY A 169 1.98 19.66 -20.90
N ASN A 170 2.75 19.09 -19.98
CA ASN A 170 3.53 17.87 -20.22
C ASN A 170 2.73 16.61 -19.87
N GLU A 171 3.29 15.44 -20.18
CA GLU A 171 2.74 14.14 -19.78
C GLU A 171 3.55 13.56 -18.60
N GLN A 172 2.87 12.79 -17.74
CA GLN A 172 3.47 12.13 -16.58
C GLN A 172 2.78 10.79 -16.33
N LEU A 173 3.50 9.82 -15.76
CA LEU A 173 2.96 8.50 -15.45
C LEU A 173 1.73 8.60 -14.54
N LEU A 174 0.67 7.85 -14.86
CA LEU A 174 -0.46 7.64 -13.98
C LEU A 174 -0.03 6.77 -12.79
N TYR A 175 0.36 7.43 -11.70
CA TYR A 175 0.88 6.78 -10.51
C TYR A 175 -0.06 5.72 -9.93
N ILE A 176 0.47 4.55 -9.55
CA ILE A 176 -0.32 3.46 -8.97
C ILE A 176 -1.13 3.93 -7.75
N GLN A 177 -0.58 4.86 -6.97
CA GLN A 177 -1.22 5.47 -5.81
C GLN A 177 -2.59 6.09 -6.18
N SER A 178 -2.72 6.68 -7.37
CA SER A 178 -3.97 7.27 -7.87
C SER A 178 -5.09 6.26 -8.12
N LEU A 179 -4.76 4.97 -8.24
CA LEU A 179 -5.76 3.92 -8.47
C LEU A 179 -6.36 3.41 -7.16
N PHE A 180 -5.59 3.44 -6.06
CA PHE A 180 -6.01 2.88 -4.77
C PHE A 180 -7.24 3.53 -4.09
N PRO A 181 -7.58 4.82 -4.31
CA PRO A 181 -8.88 5.36 -3.88
C PRO A 181 -10.09 4.56 -4.40
N LEU A 182 -9.97 3.87 -5.55
CA LEU A 182 -11.04 3.05 -6.12
C LEU A 182 -11.18 1.68 -5.44
N PHE A 183 -10.17 1.25 -4.69
CA PHE A 183 -10.13 -0.05 -4.01
C PHE A 183 -10.28 0.06 -2.49
N TYR A 184 -10.23 1.28 -1.93
CA TYR A 184 -10.28 1.53 -0.49
C TYR A 184 -11.26 2.65 -0.16
N ILE A 185 -12.31 2.29 0.59
CA ILE A 185 -13.27 3.25 1.15
C ILE A 185 -12.92 3.49 2.61
N GLU A 186 -12.47 4.71 2.91
CA GLU A 186 -12.12 5.11 4.27
C GLU A 186 -13.39 5.40 5.11
N GLN A 187 -13.35 5.07 6.40
CA GLN A 187 -14.53 5.12 7.28
C GLN A 187 -15.08 6.54 7.52
N ILE A 188 -14.24 7.57 7.56
CA ILE A 188 -14.62 8.95 7.91
C ILE A 188 -14.96 9.75 6.66
N ARG A 189 -14.15 9.67 5.60
CA ARG A 189 -14.29 10.49 4.39
C ARG A 189 -14.93 9.76 3.20
N GLY A 190 -14.87 8.42 3.18
CA GLY A 190 -15.25 7.62 2.02
C GLY A 190 -16.74 7.58 1.72
N TRP A 191 -17.61 8.05 2.62
CA TRP A 191 -19.06 8.10 2.39
C TRP A 191 -19.51 9.34 1.62
N ASN A 192 -18.68 10.39 1.56
CA ASN A 192 -19.03 11.67 0.93
C ASN A 192 -18.49 11.80 -0.50
N SER A 193 -17.59 10.90 -0.92
CA SER A 193 -17.05 10.88 -2.28
C SER A 193 -16.61 9.47 -2.66
N PHE A 194 -16.92 9.05 -3.89
CA PHE A 194 -16.49 7.76 -4.45
C PHE A 194 -14.97 7.72 -4.73
N TYR A 195 -14.35 8.89 -4.88
CA TYR A 195 -12.91 9.03 -5.07
C TYR A 195 -12.42 10.15 -4.14
N THR A 196 -11.70 9.77 -3.08
CA THR A 196 -11.03 10.75 -2.22
C THR A 196 -9.64 11.02 -2.81
N PRO A 197 -9.38 12.23 -3.33
CA PRO A 197 -8.10 12.53 -3.92
C PRO A 197 -6.99 12.42 -2.88
N LEU A 198 -5.84 11.94 -3.32
CA LEU A 198 -4.62 12.04 -2.53
C LEU A 198 -4.31 13.51 -2.21
N PRO A 199 -3.61 13.81 -1.11
CA PRO A 199 -3.28 15.19 -0.72
C PRO A 199 -2.53 15.96 -1.82
N TYR A 200 -1.91 15.24 -2.75
CA TYR A 200 -1.20 15.76 -3.90
C TYR A 200 -1.89 15.24 -5.17
N SER A 201 -2.25 16.14 -6.09
CA SER A 201 -2.76 15.78 -7.42
C SER A 201 -1.70 15.16 -8.33
N TYR A 202 -0.44 15.08 -7.86
CA TYR A 202 0.76 14.78 -8.65
C TYR A 202 0.91 15.65 -9.91
N GLY A 203 0.23 16.81 -9.97
CA GLY A 203 0.16 17.65 -11.16
C GLY A 203 -0.73 17.09 -12.29
N ILE A 204 -1.38 15.95 -12.11
CA ILE A 204 -2.18 15.27 -13.14
C ILE A 204 -3.57 15.92 -13.26
N ARG A 205 -3.99 16.21 -14.50
CA ARG A 205 -5.34 16.73 -14.78
C ARG A 205 -6.38 15.62 -14.71
N ASP A 206 -7.51 15.91 -14.06
CA ASP A 206 -8.67 15.00 -13.99
C ASP A 206 -8.32 13.60 -13.43
N ILE A 207 -7.45 13.52 -12.43
CA ILE A 207 -6.85 12.27 -11.92
C ILE A 207 -7.87 11.15 -11.63
N ALA A 208 -9.03 11.49 -11.06
CA ALA A 208 -10.09 10.53 -10.78
C ALA A 208 -10.67 9.90 -12.05
N LYS A 209 -10.88 10.73 -13.09
CA LYS A 209 -11.34 10.27 -14.41
C LYS A 209 -10.30 9.35 -15.04
N ARG A 210 -9.02 9.72 -14.98
CA ARG A 210 -7.92 8.90 -15.53
C ARG A 210 -7.78 7.55 -14.83
N ALA A 211 -7.92 7.55 -13.50
CA ALA A 211 -7.90 6.31 -12.72
C ALA A 211 -9.06 5.37 -13.11
N VAL A 212 -10.28 5.91 -13.26
CA VAL A 212 -11.45 5.12 -13.68
C VAL A 212 -11.30 4.62 -15.12
N GLU A 213 -10.86 5.47 -16.04
CA GLU A 213 -10.57 5.09 -17.43
C GLU A 213 -9.58 3.92 -17.49
N PHE A 214 -8.51 3.97 -16.70
CA PHE A 214 -7.52 2.91 -16.63
C PHE A 214 -8.09 1.60 -16.06
N ILE A 215 -8.79 1.66 -14.91
CA ILE A 215 -9.33 0.45 -14.27
C ILE A 215 -10.41 -0.25 -15.11
N LEU A 216 -11.19 0.52 -15.87
CA LEU A 216 -12.22 0.00 -16.76
C LEU A 216 -11.71 -0.35 -18.17
N ASP A 217 -10.40 -0.20 -18.43
CA ASP A 217 -9.78 -0.44 -19.73
C ASP A 217 -10.46 0.34 -20.87
N LEU A 218 -10.76 1.62 -20.62
CA LEU A 218 -11.40 2.49 -21.61
C LEU A 218 -10.33 3.11 -22.52
N ASP A 219 -10.46 2.92 -23.84
CA ASP A 219 -9.54 3.48 -24.86
C ASP A 219 -9.64 5.01 -25.04
N VAL A 220 -10.12 5.76 -24.04
CA VAL A 220 -10.34 7.21 -24.16
C VAL A 220 -9.03 7.97 -24.39
N LEU A 221 -7.94 7.57 -23.74
CA LEU A 221 -6.61 8.19 -23.92
C LEU A 221 -6.07 7.99 -25.34
N LYS A 222 -6.23 6.77 -25.90
CA LYS A 222 -5.84 6.46 -27.28
C LYS A 222 -6.66 7.29 -28.26
N ASN A 223 -7.98 7.30 -28.08
CA ASN A 223 -8.91 8.03 -28.94
C ASN A 223 -8.70 9.56 -28.89
N SER A 224 -8.27 10.13 -27.75
CA SER A 224 -7.92 11.56 -27.69
C SER A 224 -6.63 11.89 -28.41
N LYS A 225 -5.59 11.03 -28.29
CA LYS A 225 -4.31 11.24 -28.99
C LYS A 225 -4.46 11.13 -30.51
N GLU A 226 -5.34 10.26 -30.98
CA GLU A 226 -5.66 10.13 -32.42
C GLU A 226 -6.43 11.33 -32.98
N LYS A 227 -7.27 12.00 -32.17
CA LYS A 227 -8.01 13.20 -32.59
C LYS A 227 -7.19 14.48 -32.59
N ASP A 228 -6.24 14.62 -31.67
CA ASP A 228 -5.38 15.81 -31.59
C ASP A 228 -4.17 15.73 -32.56
N GLY A 229 -3.91 14.53 -33.11
CA GLY A 229 -2.85 14.27 -34.10
C GLY A 229 -3.32 14.19 -35.56
N GLY A 230 -4.58 14.50 -35.86
CA GLY A 230 -5.15 14.57 -37.22
C GLY A 230 -5.67 15.96 -37.55
#